data_AF-A0A9W5Y4D7-F1
#
_entry.id   AF-A0A9W5Y4D7-F1
#
_cell.length_a   1.000
_cell.length_b   1.000
_cell.length_c   1.000
_cell.angle_alpha   90.00
_cell.angle_beta   90.00
_cell.angle_gamma   90.00
#
_symmetry.space_group_name_H-M   'P 1'
#
loop_
_entity.id
_entity.type
_entity.pdbx_description
1 polymer ?
#
loop_
_entity_poly.entity_id
_entity_poly.type
_entity_poly.pdbx_seq_one_letter_code
_entity_poly.pdbx_strand_id
1 'polypeptide(L)'
;MNKLKNSRVEKQLLIPFIFGILFILIVDIVGIRGMYALKNNSKVLFKDKFETLNTISNIQDNFSNIKIDLFKLVYQKNKIENDGYLENDIKSLLDLNNKQFEQYKNLTKGGEENKLVEVLKMDIELYSNDVEKTINSIKNNDYEKADSYFVQDVTPMSVGAEDTIKQIIDNLSVSSLKLDTTSNILFNNYLYGTISVTIIGLVASVLMGRRIVLSISK
;
A
#
# COMPACT_ATOMS: atom_id res chain seq x y z
N MET A 1 -68.10 -20.38 -5.67
CA MET A 1 -67.52 -19.28 -6.49
C MET A 1 -66.56 -18.36 -5.73
N ASN A 2 -66.79 -18.02 -4.44
CA ASN A 2 -65.92 -17.09 -3.72
C ASN A 2 -64.47 -17.58 -3.45
N LYS A 3 -64.24 -18.88 -3.18
CA LYS A 3 -62.88 -19.41 -2.92
C LYS A 3 -61.94 -19.33 -4.13
N LEU A 4 -62.44 -19.57 -5.35
CA LEU A 4 -61.64 -19.51 -6.59
C LEU A 4 -61.26 -18.07 -6.95
N LYS A 5 -62.15 -17.09 -6.73
CA LYS A 5 -61.86 -15.67 -6.92
C LYS A 5 -60.83 -15.17 -5.91
N ASN A 6 -60.92 -15.62 -4.65
CA ASN A 6 -59.97 -15.26 -3.59
C ASN A 6 -58.55 -15.82 -3.85
N SER A 7 -58.44 -17.10 -4.27
CA SER A 7 -57.16 -17.72 -4.63
C SER A 7 -56.47 -17.06 -5.83
N ARG A 8 -57.25 -16.52 -6.78
CA ARG A 8 -56.71 -15.81 -7.95
C ARG A 8 -56.11 -14.45 -7.56
N VAL A 9 -56.79 -13.70 -6.70
CA VAL A 9 -56.31 -12.40 -6.18
C VAL A 9 -55.06 -12.59 -5.31
N GLU A 10 -55.04 -13.63 -4.47
CA GLU A 10 -53.87 -14.01 -3.67
C GLU A 10 -52.62 -14.27 -4.53
N LYS A 11 -52.74 -15.11 -5.58
CA LYS A 11 -51.64 -15.37 -6.51
C LYS A 11 -51.18 -14.11 -7.28
N GLN A 12 -52.12 -13.20 -7.60
CA GLN A 12 -51.82 -11.94 -8.30
C GLN A 12 -51.03 -10.95 -7.44
N LEU A 13 -51.18 -11.00 -6.12
CA LEU A 13 -50.40 -10.20 -5.16
C LEU A 13 -49.04 -10.84 -4.83
N LEU A 14 -48.97 -12.18 -4.82
CA LEU A 14 -47.78 -12.92 -4.42
C LEU A 14 -46.65 -12.84 -5.47
N ILE A 15 -46.99 -12.84 -6.76
CA ILE A 15 -46.01 -12.74 -7.87
C ILE A 15 -45.15 -11.44 -7.79
N PRO A 16 -45.73 -10.22 -7.74
CA PRO A 16 -44.97 -8.98 -7.59
C PRO A 16 -44.10 -8.96 -6.33
N PHE A 17 -44.57 -9.58 -5.24
CA PHE A 17 -43.81 -9.67 -3.99
C PHE A 17 -42.53 -10.50 -4.17
N ILE A 18 -42.63 -11.67 -4.82
CA ILE A 18 -41.46 -12.48 -5.17
C ILE A 18 -40.50 -11.71 -6.08
N PHE A 19 -41.02 -11.00 -7.08
CA PHE A 19 -40.20 -10.17 -7.96
C PHE A 19 -39.49 -9.04 -7.19
N GLY A 20 -40.18 -8.39 -6.24
CA GLY A 20 -39.59 -7.37 -5.38
C GLY A 20 -38.41 -7.94 -4.56
N ILE A 21 -38.58 -9.12 -3.97
CA ILE A 21 -37.50 -9.81 -3.24
C ILE A 21 -36.31 -10.09 -4.17
N LEU A 22 -36.56 -10.58 -5.39
CA LEU A 22 -35.49 -10.84 -6.36
C LEU A 22 -34.73 -9.55 -6.74
N PHE A 23 -35.42 -8.43 -6.92
CA PHE A 23 -34.78 -7.15 -7.20
C PHE A 23 -33.90 -6.68 -6.05
N ILE A 24 -34.38 -6.80 -4.80
CA ILE A 24 -33.59 -6.46 -3.60
C ILE A 24 -32.30 -7.29 -3.57
N LEU A 25 -32.41 -8.61 -3.73
CA LEU A 25 -31.25 -9.51 -3.72
C LEU A 25 -30.23 -9.16 -4.81
N ILE A 26 -30.69 -8.81 -6.03
CA ILE A 26 -29.79 -8.42 -7.13
C ILE A 26 -29.02 -7.14 -6.78
N VAL A 27 -29.71 -6.11 -6.27
CA VAL A 27 -29.09 -4.85 -5.88
C VAL A 27 -28.06 -5.07 -4.78
N ASP A 28 -28.41 -5.86 -3.76
CA ASP A 28 -27.51 -6.19 -2.66
C ASP A 28 -26.26 -6.93 -3.14
N ILE A 29 -26.41 -7.91 -4.04
CA ILE A 29 -25.27 -8.63 -4.62
C ILE A 29 -24.34 -7.69 -5.39
N VAL A 30 -24.87 -6.77 -6.20
CA VAL A 30 -24.06 -5.80 -6.95
C VAL A 30 -23.33 -4.86 -5.99
N GLY A 31 -24.02 -4.34 -4.97
CA GLY A 31 -23.43 -3.48 -3.95
C GLY A 31 -22.31 -4.17 -3.16
N ILE A 32 -22.55 -5.39 -2.67
CA ILE A 32 -21.57 -6.19 -1.93
C ILE A 32 -20.33 -6.48 -2.79
N ARG A 33 -20.52 -6.85 -4.07
CA ARG A 33 -19.40 -7.10 -4.99
C ARG A 33 -18.55 -5.85 -5.20
N GLY A 34 -19.19 -4.69 -5.37
CA GLY A 34 -18.49 -3.41 -5.50
C GLY A 34 -17.69 -3.05 -4.25
N MET A 35 -18.30 -3.20 -3.07
CA MET A 35 -17.61 -2.99 -1.79
C MET A 35 -16.43 -3.94 -1.60
N TYR A 36 -16.58 -5.21 -1.97
CA TYR A 36 -15.50 -6.20 -1.86
C TYR A 36 -14.32 -5.87 -2.79
N ALA A 37 -14.59 -5.44 -4.02
CA ALA A 37 -13.56 -5.02 -4.96
C ALA A 37 -12.79 -3.78 -4.45
N LEU A 38 -13.50 -2.77 -3.95
CA LEU A 38 -12.88 -1.57 -3.38
C LEU A 38 -12.07 -1.87 -2.12
N LYS A 39 -12.60 -2.73 -1.23
CA LYS A 39 -11.87 -3.19 -0.05
C LYS A 39 -10.57 -3.88 -0.43
N ASN A 40 -10.57 -4.71 -1.46
CA ASN A 40 -9.36 -5.41 -1.90
C ASN A 40 -8.32 -4.43 -2.44
N ASN A 41 -8.71 -3.47 -3.27
CA ASN A 41 -7.79 -2.45 -3.78
C ASN A 41 -7.27 -1.52 -2.67
N SER A 42 -8.12 -1.14 -1.72
CA SER A 42 -7.72 -0.36 -0.54
C SER A 42 -6.73 -1.13 0.32
N LYS A 43 -6.90 -2.45 0.49
CA LYS A 43 -5.95 -3.30 1.20
C LYS A 43 -4.60 -3.34 0.48
N VAL A 44 -4.57 -3.46 -0.84
CA VAL A 44 -3.31 -3.42 -1.62
C VAL A 44 -2.63 -2.05 -1.50
N LEU A 45 -3.38 -0.95 -1.63
CA LEU A 45 -2.84 0.40 -1.47
C LEU A 45 -2.25 0.63 -0.07
N PHE A 46 -2.95 0.20 0.98
CA PHE A 46 -2.46 0.39 2.33
C PHE A 46 -1.33 -0.58 2.68
N LYS A 47 -1.59 -1.88 2.61
CA LYS A 47 -0.66 -2.91 3.09
C LYS A 47 0.52 -3.10 2.16
N ASP A 48 0.29 -3.18 0.86
CA ASP A 48 1.36 -3.56 -0.07
C ASP A 48 2.12 -2.34 -0.61
N LYS A 49 1.51 -1.15 -0.62
CA LYS A 49 2.13 0.08 -1.15
C LYS A 49 2.56 1.05 -0.05
N PHE A 50 1.65 1.46 0.83
CA PHE A 50 2.00 2.43 1.87
C PHE A 50 2.95 1.87 2.92
N GLU A 51 2.74 0.65 3.44
CA GLU A 51 3.71 0.04 4.39
C GLU A 51 5.08 -0.17 3.74
N THR A 52 5.12 -0.59 2.48
CA THR A 52 6.36 -0.74 1.70
C THR A 52 7.08 0.59 1.52
N LEU A 53 6.36 1.64 1.12
CA LEU A 53 6.89 2.99 0.96
C LEU A 53 7.46 3.51 2.28
N ASN A 54 6.68 3.41 3.36
CA ASN A 54 7.11 3.84 4.69
C ASN A 54 8.37 3.08 5.15
N THR A 55 8.45 1.78 4.91
CA THR A 55 9.61 0.95 5.26
C THR A 55 10.86 1.41 4.50
N ILE A 56 10.76 1.62 3.19
CA ILE A 56 11.87 2.07 2.35
C ILE A 56 12.31 3.50 2.68
N SER A 57 11.37 4.41 2.93
CA SER A 57 11.69 5.78 3.37
C SER A 57 12.42 5.79 4.72
N ASN A 58 12.05 4.93 5.67
CA ASN A 58 12.80 4.84 6.93
C ASN A 58 14.25 4.36 6.72
N ILE A 59 14.49 3.45 5.78
CA ILE A 59 15.87 3.03 5.45
C ILE A 59 16.68 4.23 4.91
N GLN A 60 16.05 5.07 4.07
CA GLN A 60 16.66 6.31 3.55
C GLN A 60 17.01 7.30 4.67
N ASP A 61 16.08 7.49 5.61
CA ASP A 61 16.29 8.37 6.77
C ASP A 61 17.42 7.85 7.66
N ASN A 62 17.49 6.53 7.87
CA ASN A 62 18.57 5.90 8.62
C ASN A 62 19.94 6.09 7.95
N PHE A 63 20.04 5.95 6.62
CA PHE A 63 21.29 6.27 5.90
C PHE A 63 21.73 7.72 6.13
N SER A 64 20.79 8.66 6.10
CA SER A 64 21.07 10.08 6.36
C SER A 64 21.55 10.31 7.80
N ASN A 65 20.89 9.71 8.78
CA ASN A 65 21.25 9.81 10.19
C ASN A 65 22.64 9.20 10.46
N ILE A 66 22.92 8.01 9.94
CA ILE A 66 24.25 7.37 10.05
C ILE A 66 25.33 8.28 9.45
N LYS A 67 25.09 8.84 8.26
CA LYS A 67 26.05 9.77 7.62
C LYS A 67 26.30 11.00 8.48
N ILE A 68 25.27 11.55 9.11
CA ILE A 68 25.38 12.70 10.02
C ILE A 68 26.20 12.35 11.27
N ASP A 69 25.93 11.21 11.90
CA ASP A 69 26.64 10.81 13.12
C ASP A 69 28.08 10.41 12.83
N LEU A 70 28.33 9.74 11.70
CA LEU A 70 29.67 9.44 11.25
C LEU A 70 30.45 10.71 10.91
N PHE A 71 29.81 11.70 10.27
CA PHE A 71 30.40 13.02 10.07
C PHE A 71 30.82 13.67 11.40
N LYS A 72 29.97 13.60 12.44
CA LYS A 72 30.34 14.12 13.77
C LYS A 72 31.55 13.38 14.34
N LEU A 73 31.60 12.06 14.25
CA LEU A 73 32.73 11.25 14.73
C LEU A 73 34.04 11.58 14.00
N VAL A 74 33.99 11.77 12.67
CA VAL A 74 35.18 12.08 11.86
C VAL A 74 35.71 13.49 12.15
N TYR A 75 34.83 14.50 12.23
CA TYR A 75 35.25 15.91 12.23
C TYR A 75 35.16 16.63 13.58
N GLN A 76 34.38 16.15 14.56
CA GLN A 76 34.23 16.81 15.87
C GLN A 76 35.17 16.26 16.97
N LYS A 77 36.30 15.67 16.54
CA LYS A 77 37.47 15.19 17.31
C LYS A 77 37.45 15.60 18.79
N ASN A 78 37.51 14.60 19.69
CA ASN A 78 37.70 14.77 21.15
C ASN A 78 36.52 15.32 21.97
N LYS A 79 35.27 15.16 21.54
CA LYS A 79 34.11 15.22 22.45
C LYS A 79 33.77 13.82 22.97
N ILE A 80 34.70 13.28 23.75
CA ILE A 80 34.71 11.89 24.28
C ILE A 80 33.36 11.50 24.95
N GLU A 81 32.61 12.46 25.48
CA GLU A 81 31.29 12.19 26.09
C GLU A 81 30.24 11.67 25.11
N ASN A 82 30.35 11.95 23.80
CA ASN A 82 29.32 11.60 22.82
C ASN A 82 29.72 10.49 21.83
N ASP A 83 31.01 10.16 21.70
CA ASP A 83 31.47 9.21 20.68
C ASP A 83 30.86 7.81 20.86
N GLY A 84 30.80 7.33 22.11
CA GLY A 84 30.15 6.05 22.44
C GLY A 84 28.64 6.05 22.20
N TYR A 85 27.96 7.19 22.32
CA TYR A 85 26.54 7.31 21.97
C TYR A 85 26.36 7.24 20.46
N LEU A 86 27.14 7.99 19.69
CA LEU A 86 27.06 8.03 18.23
C LEU A 86 27.38 6.67 17.60
N GLU A 87 28.41 5.97 18.09
CA GLU A 87 28.72 4.61 17.62
C GLU A 87 27.56 3.62 17.86
N ASN A 88 26.94 3.71 19.03
CA ASN A 88 25.81 2.85 19.38
C ASN A 88 24.57 3.18 18.53
N ASP A 89 24.33 4.47 18.25
CA ASP A 89 23.22 4.91 17.40
C ASP A 89 23.42 4.41 15.96
N ILE A 90 24.61 4.61 15.39
CA ILE A 90 24.99 4.09 14.07
C ILE A 90 24.74 2.59 13.99
N LYS A 91 25.22 1.82 14.99
CA LYS A 91 25.03 0.36 15.01
C LYS A 91 23.55 -0.01 15.09
N SER A 92 22.77 0.67 15.92
CA SER A 92 21.33 0.46 16.04
C SER A 92 20.60 0.74 14.72
N LEU A 93 20.97 1.81 14.01
CA LEU A 93 20.39 2.18 12.72
C LEU A 93 20.76 1.17 11.62
N LEU A 94 22.01 0.67 11.60
CA LEU A 94 22.42 -0.40 10.68
C LEU A 94 21.63 -1.70 10.92
N ASP A 95 21.48 -2.10 12.19
CA ASP A 95 20.66 -3.27 12.55
C ASP A 95 19.18 -3.07 12.19
N LEU A 96 18.66 -1.84 12.35
CA LEU A 96 17.31 -1.49 11.97
C LEU A 96 17.11 -1.54 10.45
N ASN A 97 18.08 -1.05 9.66
CA ASN A 97 18.07 -1.16 8.20
C ASN A 97 17.98 -2.60 7.74
N ASN A 98 18.78 -3.50 8.33
CA ASN A 98 18.71 -4.93 8.00
C ASN A 98 17.33 -5.53 8.29
N LYS A 99 16.72 -5.18 9.44
CA LYS A 99 15.37 -5.63 9.79
C LYS A 99 14.30 -5.07 8.83
N GLN A 100 14.39 -3.78 8.51
CA GLN A 100 13.45 -3.11 7.61
C GLN A 100 13.61 -3.61 6.17
N PHE A 101 14.82 -3.93 5.73
CA PHE A 101 15.06 -4.55 4.43
C PHE A 101 14.39 -5.92 4.33
N GLU A 102 14.50 -6.77 5.36
CA GLU A 102 13.81 -8.06 5.38
C GLU A 102 12.28 -7.91 5.44
N GLN A 103 11.77 -6.87 6.10
CA GLN A 103 10.34 -6.52 6.04
C GLN A 103 9.92 -6.13 4.62
N TYR A 104 10.68 -5.23 3.97
CA TYR A 104 10.47 -4.80 2.60
C TYR A 104 10.45 -6.00 1.64
N LYS A 105 11.47 -6.87 1.69
CA LYS A 105 11.58 -8.07 0.87
C LYS A 105 10.39 -9.03 1.03
N ASN A 106 9.79 -9.09 2.22
CA ASN A 106 8.61 -9.91 2.44
C ASN A 106 7.33 -9.29 1.88
N LEU A 107 7.25 -7.97 1.81
CA LEU A 107 6.12 -7.22 1.24
C LEU A 107 6.13 -7.25 -0.31
N THR A 108 7.30 -7.35 -0.95
CA THR A 108 7.46 -7.23 -2.41
C THR A 108 7.48 -8.54 -3.20
N LYS A 109 7.08 -9.68 -2.60
CA LYS A 109 7.09 -11.00 -3.26
C LYS A 109 6.20 -11.03 -4.53
N GLY A 110 6.79 -10.78 -5.70
CA GLY A 110 6.18 -11.12 -7.00
C GLY A 110 6.31 -10.15 -8.18
N GLY A 111 7.15 -9.10 -8.15
CA GLY A 111 7.21 -8.08 -9.22
C GLY A 111 8.60 -7.83 -9.84
N GLU A 112 8.62 -6.96 -10.88
CA GLU A 112 9.82 -6.42 -11.56
C GLU A 112 10.87 -5.79 -10.62
N GLU A 113 10.49 -5.54 -9.36
CA GLU A 113 11.34 -5.04 -8.28
C GLU A 113 12.44 -6.00 -7.82
N ASN A 114 12.41 -7.29 -8.19
CA ASN A 114 13.42 -8.26 -7.73
C ASN A 114 14.87 -7.81 -8.01
N LYS A 115 15.13 -7.07 -9.10
CA LYS A 115 16.48 -6.54 -9.36
C LYS A 115 16.86 -5.40 -8.41
N LEU A 116 15.94 -4.46 -8.17
CA LEU A 116 16.17 -3.34 -7.27
C LEU A 116 16.30 -3.80 -5.81
N VAL A 117 15.59 -4.85 -5.42
CA VAL A 117 15.71 -5.49 -4.10
C VAL A 117 17.13 -6.01 -3.88
N GLU A 118 17.69 -6.73 -4.86
CA GLU A 118 19.05 -7.28 -4.74
C GLU A 118 20.11 -6.17 -4.80
N VAL A 119 19.91 -5.13 -5.62
CA VAL A 119 20.79 -3.96 -5.64
C VAL A 119 20.76 -3.25 -4.28
N LEU A 120 19.58 -2.97 -3.73
CA LEU A 120 19.46 -2.32 -2.42
C LEU A 120 20.09 -3.16 -1.30
N LYS A 121 19.98 -4.49 -1.37
CA LYS A 121 20.65 -5.37 -0.42
C LYS A 121 22.17 -5.18 -0.46
N MET A 122 22.74 -5.24 -1.65
CA MET A 122 24.16 -5.02 -1.87
C MET A 122 24.56 -3.62 -1.41
N ASP A 123 23.72 -2.62 -1.66
CA ASP A 123 23.98 -1.24 -1.26
C ASP A 123 24.06 -1.10 0.26
N ILE A 124 23.12 -1.71 1.00
CA ILE A 124 23.12 -1.75 2.47
C ILE A 124 24.38 -2.46 3.00
N GLU A 125 24.74 -3.61 2.42
CA GLU A 125 25.89 -4.40 2.87
C GLU A 125 27.21 -3.63 2.67
N LEU A 126 27.44 -3.07 1.49
CA LEU A 126 28.65 -2.29 1.18
C LEU A 126 28.74 -1.03 2.04
N TYR A 127 27.64 -0.28 2.15
CA TYR A 127 27.57 0.91 3.01
C TYR A 127 27.92 0.59 4.46
N SER A 128 27.33 -0.47 5.01
CA SER A 128 27.58 -0.91 6.39
C SER A 128 29.07 -1.22 6.61
N ASN A 129 29.69 -1.86 5.63
CA ASN A 129 31.10 -2.24 5.68
C ASN A 129 32.02 -1.01 5.65
N ASP A 130 31.70 0.01 4.83
CA ASP A 130 32.47 1.25 4.75
C ASP A 130 32.31 2.14 6.00
N VAL A 131 31.11 2.14 6.58
CA VAL A 131 30.87 2.76 7.90
C VAL A 131 31.73 2.08 8.98
N GLU A 132 31.77 0.75 9.01
CA GLU A 132 32.57 -0.01 9.99
C GLU A 132 34.07 0.25 9.83
N LYS A 133 34.59 0.29 8.59
CA LYS A 133 35.98 0.69 8.31
C LYS A 133 36.29 2.09 8.85
N THR A 134 35.37 3.04 8.65
CA THR A 134 35.53 4.42 9.12
C THR A 134 35.59 4.48 10.65
N ILE A 135 34.66 3.82 11.34
CA ILE A 135 34.64 3.74 12.81
C ILE A 135 35.91 3.07 13.35
N ASN A 136 36.36 1.99 12.72
CA ASN A 136 37.59 1.29 13.13
C ASN A 136 38.84 2.18 12.98
N SER A 137 38.92 3.01 11.93
CA SER A 137 40.00 4.01 11.81
C SER A 137 39.95 5.05 12.92
N ILE A 138 38.75 5.55 13.28
CA ILE A 138 38.56 6.48 14.40
C ILE A 138 39.04 5.86 15.73
N LYS A 139 38.66 4.61 16.01
CA LYS A 139 39.09 3.87 17.23
C LYS A 139 40.61 3.72 17.33
N ASN A 140 41.27 3.62 16.18
CA ASN A 140 42.73 3.55 16.10
C ASN A 140 43.40 4.93 16.11
N ASN A 141 42.63 6.01 16.34
CA ASN A 141 43.06 7.41 16.26
C ASN A 141 43.60 7.83 14.87
N ASP A 142 43.25 7.08 13.81
CA ASP A 142 43.64 7.35 12.43
C ASP A 142 42.54 8.18 11.72
N TYR A 143 42.44 9.45 12.12
CA TYR A 143 41.39 10.35 11.62
C TYR A 143 41.57 10.76 10.16
N GLU A 144 42.81 10.74 9.63
CA GLU A 144 43.07 11.02 8.22
C GLU A 144 42.52 9.90 7.34
N LYS A 145 42.75 8.64 7.75
CA LYS A 145 42.17 7.49 7.06
C LYS A 145 40.65 7.41 7.22
N ALA A 146 40.13 7.79 8.39
CA ALA A 146 38.68 7.88 8.61
C ALA A 146 38.03 8.93 7.69
N ASP A 147 38.63 10.12 7.55
CA ASP A 147 38.19 11.15 6.61
C ASP A 147 38.19 10.63 5.17
N SER A 148 39.26 9.95 4.76
CA SER A 148 39.34 9.32 3.43
C SER A 148 38.22 8.32 3.20
N TYR A 149 37.97 7.38 4.13
CA TYR A 149 36.87 6.41 4.00
C TYR A 149 35.49 7.08 3.98
N PHE A 150 35.29 8.10 4.80
CA PHE A 150 34.02 8.84 4.83
C PHE A 150 33.72 9.54 3.50
N VAL A 151 34.72 10.23 2.92
CA VAL A 151 34.55 11.02 1.70
C VAL A 151 34.53 10.14 0.44
N GLN A 152 35.40 9.13 0.38
CA GLN A 152 35.61 8.34 -0.84
C GLN A 152 34.73 7.09 -0.93
N ASP A 153 34.34 6.52 0.21
CA ASP A 153 33.60 5.26 0.25
C ASP A 153 32.16 5.48 0.75
N VAL A 154 31.99 5.96 1.99
CA VAL A 154 30.67 6.08 2.63
C VAL A 154 29.75 7.05 1.90
N THR A 155 30.26 8.25 1.55
CA THR A 155 29.43 9.29 0.92
C THR A 155 28.91 8.87 -0.46
N PRO A 156 29.76 8.38 -1.39
CA PRO A 156 29.26 7.86 -2.67
C PRO A 156 28.33 6.67 -2.52
N MET A 157 28.61 5.75 -1.58
CA MET A 157 27.77 4.58 -1.34
C MET A 157 26.38 4.98 -0.81
N SER A 158 26.29 5.99 0.07
CA SER A 158 25.03 6.60 0.51
C SER A 158 24.22 7.12 -0.67
N VAL A 159 24.86 7.84 -1.59
CA VAL A 159 24.20 8.41 -2.78
C VAL A 159 23.70 7.32 -3.71
N GLY A 160 24.48 6.25 -3.92
CA GLY A 160 24.04 5.09 -4.69
C GLY A 160 22.80 4.41 -4.10
N ALA A 161 22.83 4.15 -2.78
CA ALA A 161 21.69 3.59 -2.07
C ALA A 161 20.45 4.49 -2.13
N GLU A 162 20.62 5.81 -1.97
CA GLU A 162 19.56 6.80 -2.08
C GLU A 162 18.93 6.82 -3.49
N ASP A 163 19.72 6.66 -4.55
CA ASP A 163 19.21 6.56 -5.93
C ASP A 163 18.43 5.26 -6.15
N THR A 164 18.95 4.12 -5.68
CA THR A 164 18.23 2.83 -5.71
C THR A 164 16.88 2.95 -4.99
N ILE A 165 16.86 3.56 -3.80
CA ILE A 165 15.64 3.82 -3.03
C ILE A 165 14.68 4.71 -3.81
N LYS A 166 15.16 5.79 -4.42
CA LYS A 166 14.33 6.68 -5.23
C LYS A 166 13.67 5.94 -6.39
N GLN A 167 14.40 5.08 -7.10
CA GLN A 167 13.83 4.25 -8.17
C GLN A 167 12.72 3.32 -7.65
N ILE A 168 12.89 2.75 -6.46
CA ILE A 168 11.85 1.93 -5.80
C ILE A 168 10.61 2.79 -5.50
N ILE A 169 10.80 3.98 -4.90
CA ILE A 169 9.72 4.91 -4.55
C ILE A 169 8.94 5.35 -5.80
N ASP A 170 9.63 5.67 -6.89
CA ASP A 170 9.03 6.09 -8.15
C ASP A 170 8.16 4.96 -8.75
N ASN A 171 8.68 3.72 -8.75
CA ASN A 171 7.93 2.54 -9.20
C ASN A 171 6.68 2.27 -8.36
N LEU A 172 6.81 2.36 -7.04
CA LEU A 172 5.67 2.22 -6.11
C LEU A 172 4.63 3.32 -6.35
N SER A 173 5.05 4.56 -6.56
CA SER A 173 4.17 5.70 -6.82
C SER A 173 3.38 5.54 -8.12
N VAL A 174 4.04 5.17 -9.23
CA VAL A 174 3.37 4.91 -10.50
C VAL A 174 2.36 3.76 -10.38
N SER A 175 2.73 2.67 -9.70
CA SER A 175 1.83 1.53 -9.51
C SER A 175 0.62 1.87 -8.63
N SER A 176 0.81 2.72 -7.62
CA SER A 176 -0.26 3.20 -6.72
C SER A 176 -1.25 4.09 -7.47
N LEU A 177 -0.78 5.01 -8.31
CA LEU A 177 -1.63 5.87 -9.15
C LEU A 177 -2.49 5.06 -10.14
N LYS A 178 -1.92 4.00 -10.74
CA LYS A 178 -2.68 3.08 -11.60
C LYS A 178 -3.77 2.34 -10.83
N LEU A 179 -3.48 1.88 -9.61
CA LEU A 179 -4.46 1.22 -8.74
C LEU A 179 -5.59 2.15 -8.29
N ASP A 180 -5.27 3.40 -7.93
CA ASP A 180 -6.26 4.42 -7.57
C ASP A 180 -7.19 4.72 -8.75
N THR A 181 -6.61 4.96 -9.93
CA THR A 181 -7.37 5.20 -11.17
C THR A 181 -8.32 4.04 -11.48
N THR A 182 -7.83 2.80 -11.35
CA THR A 182 -8.64 1.58 -11.56
C THR A 182 -9.75 1.47 -10.50
N SER A 183 -9.47 1.82 -9.25
CA SER A 183 -10.45 1.81 -8.17
C SER A 183 -11.57 2.82 -8.39
N ASN A 184 -11.24 4.02 -8.87
CA ASN A 184 -12.22 5.05 -9.23
C ASN A 184 -13.12 4.61 -10.40
N ILE A 185 -12.54 3.98 -11.43
CA ILE A 185 -13.31 3.39 -12.54
C ILE A 185 -14.25 2.30 -12.03
N LEU A 186 -13.77 1.40 -11.17
CA LEU A 186 -14.60 0.35 -10.56
C LEU A 186 -15.73 0.94 -9.73
N PHE A 187 -15.45 1.93 -8.87
CA PHE A 187 -16.46 2.61 -8.08
C PHE A 187 -17.58 3.18 -8.97
N ASN A 188 -17.21 3.93 -10.02
CA ASN A 188 -18.19 4.50 -10.95
C ASN A 188 -19.01 3.42 -11.66
N ASN A 189 -18.38 2.33 -12.10
CA ASN A 189 -19.08 1.22 -12.74
C ASN A 189 -20.11 0.56 -11.80
N TYR A 190 -19.74 0.30 -10.54
CA TYR A 190 -20.66 -0.27 -9.56
C TYR A 190 -21.75 0.72 -9.15
N LEU A 191 -21.44 2.01 -9.05
CA LEU A 191 -22.40 3.07 -8.75
C LEU A 191 -23.46 3.18 -9.87
N TYR A 192 -23.03 3.31 -11.12
CA TYR A 192 -23.93 3.40 -12.27
C TYR A 192 -24.69 2.09 -12.51
N GLY A 193 -24.09 0.94 -12.24
CA GLY A 193 -24.77 -0.35 -12.26
C GLY A 193 -25.90 -0.41 -11.23
N THR A 194 -25.62 0.01 -10.00
CA THR A 194 -26.62 0.04 -8.91
C THR A 194 -27.77 0.99 -9.21
N ILE A 195 -27.48 2.19 -9.70
CA ILE A 195 -28.49 3.18 -10.12
C ILE A 195 -29.36 2.61 -11.25
N SER A 196 -28.73 2.01 -12.27
CA SER A 196 -29.44 1.42 -13.41
C SER A 196 -30.41 0.32 -12.98
N VAL A 197 -29.97 -0.63 -12.14
CA VAL A 197 -30.82 -1.71 -11.63
C VAL A 197 -31.97 -1.14 -10.78
N THR A 198 -31.71 -0.10 -9.98
CA THR A 198 -32.72 0.56 -9.16
C THR A 198 -33.82 1.22 -10.01
N ILE A 199 -33.45 1.95 -11.05
CA ILE A 199 -34.41 2.59 -11.98
C ILE A 199 -35.26 1.52 -12.69
N ILE A 200 -34.64 0.43 -13.16
CA ILE A 200 -35.36 -0.68 -13.79
C ILE A 200 -36.35 -1.31 -12.81
N GLY A 201 -35.93 -1.54 -11.56
CA GLY A 201 -36.78 -2.08 -10.50
C GLY A 201 -37.99 -1.18 -10.19
N LEU A 202 -37.78 0.15 -10.14
CA LEU A 202 -38.85 1.12 -9.94
C LEU A 202 -39.87 1.09 -11.09
N VAL A 203 -39.40 1.13 -12.35
CA VAL A 203 -40.28 1.07 -13.52
C VAL A 203 -41.06 -0.25 -13.55
N ALA A 204 -40.40 -1.37 -13.29
CA ALA A 204 -41.04 -2.68 -13.22
C ALA A 204 -42.12 -2.74 -12.13
N SER A 205 -41.84 -2.17 -10.96
CA SER A 205 -42.77 -2.11 -9.83
C SER A 205 -44.03 -1.31 -10.17
N VAL A 206 -43.88 -0.15 -10.81
CA VAL A 206 -45.02 0.68 -11.26
C VAL A 206 -45.87 -0.07 -12.30
N LEU A 207 -45.22 -0.72 -13.28
CA LEU A 207 -45.93 -1.50 -14.31
C LEU A 207 -46.67 -2.70 -13.72
N MET A 208 -46.07 -3.41 -12.77
CA MET A 208 -46.70 -4.52 -12.06
C MET A 208 -47.90 -4.05 -11.24
N GLY A 209 -47.73 -2.98 -10.44
CA GLY A 209 -48.82 -2.40 -9.65
C GLY A 209 -50.03 -2.02 -10.52
N ARG A 210 -49.77 -1.37 -11.67
CA ARG A 210 -50.83 -1.03 -12.63
C ARG A 210 -51.51 -2.27 -13.22
N ARG A 211 -50.78 -3.34 -13.54
CA ARG A 211 -51.38 -4.60 -14.04
C ARG A 211 -52.29 -5.27 -13.00
N ILE A 212 -51.94 -5.22 -11.72
CA ILE A 212 -52.77 -5.75 -10.65
C ILE A 212 -54.08 -4.99 -10.58
N VAL A 213 -54.03 -3.65 -10.54
CA VAL A 213 -55.24 -2.79 -10.48
C VAL A 213 -56.18 -3.10 -11.65
N LEU A 214 -55.66 -3.16 -12.87
CA LEU A 214 -56.45 -3.47 -14.07
C LEU A 214 -57.05 -4.89 -14.07
N SER A 215 -56.37 -5.85 -13.43
CA SER A 215 -56.88 -7.22 -13.34
C SER A 215 -57.91 -7.42 -12.25
N ILE A 216 -57.90 -6.61 -11.19
CA ILE A 216 -58.89 -6.65 -10.10
C ILE A 216 -60.13 -5.84 -10.47
N SER A 217 -59.97 -4.75 -11.23
CA SER A 217 -61.07 -3.89 -11.67
C SER A 217 -61.94 -4.50 -12.78
N LYS A 218 -61.51 -5.62 -13.39
CA LYS A 218 -62.29 -6.43 -14.35
C LYS A 218 -62.82 -7.68 -13.67
#